data_AF-A0AAN6D4G9-F1
#
_entry.id   AF-A0AAN6D4G9-F1
#
_cell.length_a   1.000
_cell.length_b   1.000
_cell.length_c   1.000
_cell.angle_alpha   90.00
_cell.angle_beta   90.00
_cell.angle_gamma   90.00
#
_symmetry.space_group_name_H-M   'P 1'
#
loop_
_entity.id
_entity.type
_entity.pdbx_description
1 polymer ?
#
loop_
_entity_poly.entity_id
_entity_poly.type
_entity_poly.pdbx_seq_one_letter_code
_entity_poly.pdbx_strand_id
1 'polypeptide(L)'
;MAVDKDNEFLNFAPLLDQNSALDDANDDEQLPLPQLLAKIIAQRGSFLDISEDKLREEIENEQLSKETATDQDDVEMEAELPSTQEQLRSYEEFTKVKQEIINSVHSALNESSLSLDFVSLLISCVRPAAGSSSMSPHLKQHIKIGSLSSDKVDPPEDTEKLQLDISKVGRGWKLESLERAAANLKSSSSRLKDEVAKEKNFWSGMVEVLKSNEVITSMNIKNTREVCVKYGYGDAGSTYYDKGIGILKKDAITGNLFFENSAPAKEEKRDKIVNVRIYEKNGENINLIGESNLEPRLRTFKEKEGVINEIAKARYFLFEEELFYQLLREAATLISLQVSAEEDKIVIDLHDEVIEITQITPEKVHAPADLPSNERADLIQIYLRLMLYAEHKHNLDQRKIPPLALDTESQSPPQTSFLSLIRPIIVYNRHERTLDSVRDVLESIILNLFENDRTKTKDHLAEHLKINKHCSESSARSKDPFARISTPPASVLELATDSLLVRVKLTSLFASAYSVMNLTLENRTGSTILDVTLNDVRELEDCLNWAVRNHDSI
;
A
#
# COMPACT_ATOMS: atom_id res chain seq x y z
N MET A 1 -16.15 -63.27 4.09
CA MET A 1 -16.21 -62.19 3.09
C MET A 1 -15.21 -61.13 3.52
N ALA A 2 -14.50 -60.57 2.56
CA ALA A 2 -13.17 -59.98 2.67
C ALA A 2 -13.06 -58.63 3.42
N VAL A 3 -11.87 -58.41 4.01
CA VAL A 3 -11.08 -57.15 4.12
C VAL A 3 -11.46 -56.08 5.18
N ASP A 4 -10.36 -55.49 5.72
CA ASP A 4 -10.14 -54.33 6.63
C ASP A 4 -9.70 -54.79 8.04
N LYS A 5 -8.42 -54.84 8.45
CA LYS A 5 -7.22 -54.00 8.21
C LYS A 5 -7.49 -52.51 8.40
N ASP A 6 -7.40 -52.07 9.66
CA ASP A 6 -6.49 -51.01 10.12
C ASP A 6 -6.97 -50.51 11.49
N ASN A 7 -6.44 -51.11 12.56
CA ASN A 7 -6.67 -50.65 13.93
C ASN A 7 -5.48 -51.02 14.82
N GLU A 8 -4.31 -50.50 14.48
CA GLU A 8 -3.15 -50.47 15.38
C GLU A 8 -2.57 -49.04 15.36
N PHE A 9 -3.25 -48.13 16.06
CA PHE A 9 -2.61 -46.90 16.51
C PHE A 9 -1.59 -47.26 17.60
N LEU A 10 -0.33 -47.29 17.19
CA LEU A 10 0.83 -47.46 18.05
C LEU A 10 0.88 -46.35 19.11
N ASN A 11 0.70 -46.75 20.36
CA ASN A 11 1.24 -46.05 21.52
C ASN A 11 2.75 -45.92 21.36
N PHE A 12 3.25 -44.76 20.94
CA PHE A 12 4.65 -44.38 21.12
C PHE A 12 4.73 -43.22 22.10
N ALA A 13 4.79 -43.57 23.38
CA ALA A 13 5.43 -42.74 24.39
C ALA A 13 6.48 -43.62 25.06
N PRO A 14 7.78 -43.43 24.80
CA PRO A 14 8.79 -43.85 25.73
C PRO A 14 8.95 -42.75 26.78
N LEU A 15 8.67 -43.11 28.03
CA LEU A 15 9.15 -42.40 29.22
C LEU A 15 10.67 -42.19 29.08
N LEU A 16 11.09 -40.93 28.94
CA LEU A 16 12.50 -40.54 29.04
C LEU A 16 12.86 -40.52 30.53
N ASP A 17 13.47 -41.61 30.98
CA ASP A 17 14.15 -41.70 32.26
C ASP A 17 15.38 -40.77 32.22
N GLN A 18 15.39 -39.73 33.06
CA GLN A 18 16.39 -38.64 33.03
C GLN A 18 17.75 -39.00 33.67
N ASN A 19 18.07 -40.28 33.87
CA ASN A 19 19.29 -40.68 34.55
C ASN A 19 20.03 -41.81 33.82
N SER A 20 20.72 -41.48 32.74
CA SER A 20 21.90 -42.23 32.32
C SER A 20 22.85 -41.28 31.59
N ALA A 21 23.72 -40.67 32.38
CA ALA A 21 24.91 -40.02 31.87
C ALA A 21 25.94 -41.09 31.45
N LEU A 22 26.66 -40.76 30.36
CA LEU A 22 27.93 -41.30 29.89
C LEU A 22 27.88 -42.47 28.90
N ASP A 23 28.72 -42.30 27.86
CA ASP A 23 29.14 -43.20 26.79
C ASP A 23 28.15 -43.48 25.65
N ASP A 24 28.33 -42.78 24.51
CA ASP A 24 28.84 -43.43 23.29
C ASP A 24 28.94 -42.44 22.12
N ALA A 25 30.17 -42.21 21.63
CA ALA A 25 30.49 -41.35 20.49
C ALA A 25 30.49 -42.10 19.13
N ASN A 26 29.91 -43.31 19.07
CA ASN A 26 29.95 -44.16 17.86
C ASN A 26 28.59 -44.70 17.38
N ASP A 27 27.46 -44.34 18.00
CA ASP A 27 26.14 -44.86 17.62
C ASP A 27 25.36 -44.01 16.60
N ASP A 28 25.90 -42.85 16.20
CA ASP A 28 25.19 -41.92 15.31
C ASP A 28 25.10 -42.40 13.85
N GLU A 29 25.94 -43.35 13.40
CA GLU A 29 25.87 -43.93 12.05
C GLU A 29 24.76 -44.99 11.86
N GLN A 30 24.12 -45.47 12.94
CA GLN A 30 23.09 -46.52 12.88
C GLN A 30 21.67 -46.06 13.24
N LEU A 31 21.48 -44.78 13.57
CA LEU A 31 20.16 -44.27 13.94
C LEU A 31 19.25 -44.16 12.70
N PRO A 32 17.98 -44.64 12.79
CA PRO A 32 17.04 -44.48 11.70
C PRO A 32 16.78 -42.99 11.44
N LEU A 33 16.70 -42.60 10.17
CA LEU A 33 16.59 -41.22 9.69
C LEU A 33 15.56 -40.35 10.46
N PRO A 34 14.37 -40.84 10.86
CA PRO A 34 13.44 -40.06 11.68
C PRO A 34 13.99 -39.64 13.06
N GLN A 35 14.82 -40.48 13.69
CA GLN A 35 15.43 -40.20 14.99
C GLN A 35 16.57 -39.19 14.86
N LEU A 36 17.33 -39.28 13.76
CA LEU A 36 18.38 -38.33 13.42
C LEU A 36 17.80 -36.96 13.08
N LEU A 37 16.71 -36.92 12.31
CA LEU A 37 15.96 -35.67 12.04
C LEU A 37 15.44 -35.05 13.33
N ALA A 38 14.86 -35.83 14.24
CA ALA A 38 14.37 -35.32 15.53
C ALA A 38 15.52 -34.77 16.40
N LYS A 39 16.67 -35.43 16.41
CA LYS A 39 17.88 -34.98 17.12
C LYS A 39 18.41 -33.67 16.53
N ILE A 40 18.48 -33.54 15.20
CA ILE A 40 18.89 -32.29 14.54
C ILE A 40 17.89 -31.16 14.83
N ILE A 41 16.59 -31.42 14.75
CA ILE A 41 15.57 -30.39 15.07
C ILE A 41 15.70 -29.94 16.54
N ALA A 42 15.94 -30.87 17.46
CA ALA A 42 16.10 -30.54 18.87
C ALA A 42 17.39 -29.74 19.16
N GLN A 43 18.48 -30.01 18.42
CA GLN A 43 19.77 -29.35 18.63
C GLN A 43 19.91 -28.02 17.88
N ARG A 44 19.41 -27.94 16.64
CA ARG A 44 19.63 -26.80 15.72
C ARG A 44 18.35 -26.09 15.27
N GLY A 45 17.18 -26.58 15.68
CA GLY A 45 15.90 -25.97 15.32
C GLY A 45 15.48 -26.27 13.87
N SER A 46 15.19 -25.22 13.09
CA SER A 46 14.67 -25.36 11.73
C SER A 46 15.77 -25.73 10.72
N PHE A 47 15.50 -26.70 9.84
CA PHE A 47 16.42 -27.06 8.75
C PHE A 47 16.68 -25.94 7.74
N LEU A 48 15.79 -24.93 7.67
CA LEU A 48 15.93 -23.82 6.73
C LEU A 48 17.13 -22.93 7.06
N ASP A 49 17.53 -22.86 8.34
CA ASP A 49 18.60 -21.99 8.80
C ASP A 49 19.98 -22.67 8.76
N ILE A 50 20.00 -23.98 8.45
CA ILE A 50 21.18 -24.84 8.36
C ILE A 50 21.72 -24.77 6.92
N SER A 51 22.73 -23.92 6.70
CA SER A 51 23.50 -23.91 5.45
C SER A 51 24.81 -24.68 5.60
N GLU A 52 25.31 -25.27 4.50
CA GLU A 52 26.58 -26.00 4.49
C GLU A 52 27.76 -25.13 4.93
N ASP A 53 27.74 -23.84 4.58
CA ASP A 53 28.79 -22.88 4.95
C ASP A 53 28.85 -22.66 6.48
N LYS A 54 27.69 -22.47 7.14
CA LYS A 54 27.63 -22.34 8.61
C LYS A 54 28.10 -23.60 9.33
N LEU A 55 27.79 -24.77 8.78
CA LEU A 55 28.23 -26.05 9.34
C LEU A 55 29.74 -26.25 9.22
N ARG A 56 30.34 -25.80 8.12
CA ARG A 56 31.79 -25.85 7.93
C ARG A 56 32.49 -24.92 8.92
N GLU A 57 31.98 -23.70 9.10
CA GLU A 57 32.48 -22.75 10.10
C GLU A 57 32.35 -23.30 11.54
N GLU A 58 31.25 -23.97 11.87
CA GLU A 58 31.05 -24.63 13.17
C GLU A 58 32.04 -25.78 13.39
N ILE A 59 32.27 -26.63 12.37
CA ILE A 59 33.24 -27.73 12.44
C ILE A 59 34.67 -27.20 12.58
N GLU A 60 35.01 -26.11 11.87
CA GLU A 60 36.32 -25.45 12.00
C GLU A 60 36.49 -24.84 13.41
N ASN A 61 35.45 -24.21 13.96
CA ASN A 61 35.45 -23.68 15.34
C ASN A 61 35.51 -24.79 16.41
N GLU A 62 34.85 -25.94 16.19
CA GLU A 62 34.96 -27.12 17.07
C GLU A 62 36.35 -27.77 17.01
N GLN A 63 37.01 -27.73 15.85
CA GLN A 63 38.38 -28.22 15.71
C GLN A 63 39.38 -27.26 16.38
N LEU A 64 39.18 -25.96 16.24
CA LEU A 64 39.99 -24.93 16.92
C LEU A 64 39.83 -24.96 18.45
N SER A 65 38.61 -25.20 18.96
CA SER A 65 38.34 -25.29 20.40
C SER A 65 38.86 -26.59 21.04
N LYS A 66 38.99 -27.69 20.30
CA LYS A 66 39.65 -28.93 20.79
C LYS A 66 41.18 -28.80 20.91
N GLU A 67 41.80 -27.87 20.19
CA GLU A 67 43.25 -27.59 20.28
C GLU A 67 43.61 -26.53 21.34
N THR A 68 42.61 -25.82 21.89
CA THR A 68 42.80 -24.71 22.86
C THR A 68 42.03 -24.95 24.16
N ALA A 69 42.22 -26.10 24.79
CA ALA A 69 41.84 -26.27 26.20
C ALA A 69 42.89 -25.58 27.11
N THR A 70 42.87 -24.24 27.17
CA THR A 70 43.35 -23.42 28.30
C THR A 70 42.88 -21.98 28.15
N ASP A 71 42.16 -21.51 29.17
CA ASP A 71 41.81 -20.12 29.55
C ASP A 71 40.63 -19.39 28.87
N GLN A 72 39.54 -19.38 29.65
CA GLN A 72 38.62 -18.28 30.03
C GLN A 72 37.91 -17.41 28.98
N ASP A 73 36.56 -17.56 29.03
CA ASP A 73 35.49 -16.55 29.15
C ASP A 73 35.43 -15.31 28.25
N ASP A 74 34.16 -15.02 27.89
CA ASP A 74 33.59 -13.82 27.27
C ASP A 74 33.60 -13.74 25.73
N VAL A 75 32.54 -14.30 25.11
CA VAL A 75 31.97 -13.74 23.89
C VAL A 75 30.45 -13.60 24.05
N GLU A 76 30.01 -12.37 23.81
CA GLU A 76 28.67 -11.82 24.00
C GLU A 76 27.59 -12.58 23.21
N MET A 77 26.46 -12.79 23.88
CA MET A 77 25.25 -13.39 23.33
C MET A 77 24.60 -12.41 22.36
N GLU A 78 24.82 -12.57 21.05
CA GLU A 78 24.09 -11.85 20.00
C GLU A 78 22.60 -12.22 20.09
N ALA A 79 21.79 -11.18 20.25
CA ALA A 79 20.34 -11.27 20.38
C ALA A 79 19.71 -11.85 19.11
N GLU A 80 19.07 -13.01 19.25
CA GLU A 80 18.23 -13.63 18.23
C GLU A 80 17.09 -12.68 17.81
N LEU A 81 16.92 -12.55 16.49
CA LEU A 81 15.83 -11.85 15.82
C LEU A 81 14.48 -12.53 16.18
N PRO A 82 13.52 -11.83 16.83
CA PRO A 82 12.23 -12.40 17.16
C PRO A 82 11.22 -12.06 16.08
N SER A 83 10.73 -13.03 15.29
CA SER A 83 9.48 -12.80 14.54
C SER A 83 8.66 -14.01 14.07
N THR A 84 9.12 -15.26 14.18
CA THR A 84 8.30 -16.40 13.69
C THR A 84 8.18 -17.58 14.67
N GLN A 85 9.14 -17.76 15.58
CA GLN A 85 9.17 -18.92 16.48
C GLN A 85 8.27 -18.77 17.72
N GLU A 86 8.04 -17.56 18.21
CA GLU A 86 7.20 -17.33 19.40
C GLU A 86 5.72 -17.68 19.17
N GLN A 87 5.20 -17.42 17.97
CA GLN A 87 3.81 -17.74 17.62
C GLN A 87 3.58 -19.26 17.50
N LEU A 88 4.56 -20.00 16.99
CA LEU A 88 4.51 -21.45 16.88
C LEU A 88 4.65 -22.11 18.26
N ARG A 89 5.56 -21.63 19.12
CA ARG A 89 5.65 -22.09 20.52
C ARG A 89 4.34 -21.88 21.27
N SER A 90 3.70 -20.72 21.09
CA SER A 90 2.40 -20.44 21.72
C SER A 90 1.28 -21.39 21.24
N TYR A 91 1.25 -21.74 19.95
CA TYR A 91 0.23 -22.66 19.42
C TYR A 91 0.44 -24.11 19.86
N GLU A 92 1.69 -24.57 19.91
CA GLU A 92 2.02 -25.90 20.43
C GLU A 92 1.74 -26.01 21.92
N GLU A 93 2.16 -25.01 22.72
CA GLU A 93 1.81 -24.92 24.14
C GLU A 93 0.30 -24.92 24.35
N PHE A 94 -0.44 -24.13 23.57
CA PHE A 94 -1.91 -24.12 23.62
C PHE A 94 -2.50 -25.50 23.31
N THR A 95 -1.96 -26.19 22.31
CA THR A 95 -2.43 -27.54 21.92
C THR A 95 -2.13 -28.56 23.01
N LYS A 96 -0.94 -28.49 23.64
CA LYS A 96 -0.56 -29.33 24.79
C LYS A 96 -1.49 -29.10 25.98
N VAL A 97 -1.68 -27.85 26.39
CA VAL A 97 -2.61 -27.50 27.49
C VAL A 97 -4.03 -27.96 27.18
N LYS A 98 -4.49 -27.80 25.93
CA LYS A 98 -5.80 -28.29 25.50
C LYS A 98 -5.91 -29.81 25.66
N GLN A 99 -4.90 -30.57 25.27
CA GLN A 99 -4.87 -32.02 25.44
C GLN A 99 -4.87 -32.43 26.92
N GLU A 100 -4.09 -31.75 27.76
CA GLU A 100 -4.07 -31.98 29.21
C GLU A 100 -5.44 -31.75 29.86
N ILE A 101 -6.13 -30.67 29.46
CA ILE A 101 -7.50 -30.38 29.91
C ILE A 101 -8.45 -31.50 29.48
N ILE A 102 -8.40 -31.91 28.21
CA ILE A 102 -9.24 -32.98 27.68
C ILE A 102 -9.00 -34.30 28.43
N ASN A 103 -7.75 -34.66 28.69
CA ASN A 103 -7.38 -35.86 29.44
C ASN A 103 -7.89 -35.82 30.89
N SER A 104 -7.73 -34.68 31.56
CA SER A 104 -8.22 -34.46 32.92
C SER A 104 -9.75 -34.56 32.98
N VAL A 105 -10.45 -33.98 32.01
CA VAL A 105 -11.91 -34.06 31.89
C VAL A 105 -12.36 -35.50 31.62
N HIS A 106 -11.67 -36.24 30.74
CA HIS A 106 -11.98 -37.64 30.49
C HIS A 106 -11.77 -38.52 31.72
N SER A 107 -10.70 -38.30 32.49
CA SER A 107 -10.46 -39.00 33.75
C SER A 107 -11.60 -38.75 34.75
N ALA A 108 -11.99 -37.48 34.95
CA ALA A 108 -13.09 -37.12 35.83
C ALA A 108 -14.44 -37.70 35.37
N LEU A 109 -14.70 -37.71 34.05
CA LEU A 109 -15.89 -38.30 33.45
C LEU A 109 -15.94 -39.81 33.68
N ASN A 110 -14.82 -40.50 33.50
CA ASN A 110 -14.73 -41.95 33.71
C ASN A 110 -14.98 -42.30 35.19
N GLU A 111 -14.37 -41.58 36.12
CA GLU A 111 -14.57 -41.80 37.57
C GLU A 111 -16.03 -41.53 38.00
N SER A 112 -16.63 -40.47 37.44
CA SER A 112 -18.05 -40.16 37.66
C SER A 112 -18.96 -41.23 37.07
N SER A 113 -18.59 -41.81 35.93
CA SER A 113 -19.34 -42.89 35.27
C SER A 113 -19.26 -44.19 36.08
N LEU A 114 -18.09 -44.52 36.63
CA LEU A 114 -17.92 -45.65 37.56
C LEU A 114 -18.76 -45.45 38.83
N SER A 115 -18.75 -44.25 39.40
CA SER A 115 -19.58 -43.90 40.57
C SER A 115 -21.07 -44.02 40.26
N LEU A 116 -21.50 -43.56 39.09
CA LEU A 116 -22.88 -43.68 38.62
C LEU A 116 -23.28 -45.14 38.42
N ASP A 117 -22.40 -45.96 37.85
CA ASP A 117 -22.59 -47.41 37.69
C ASP A 117 -22.74 -48.11 39.05
N PHE A 118 -21.90 -47.76 40.03
CA PHE A 118 -21.95 -48.29 41.39
C PHE A 118 -23.29 -47.97 42.08
N VAL A 119 -23.69 -46.70 42.08
CA VAL A 119 -24.97 -46.25 42.67
C VAL A 119 -26.16 -46.88 41.94
N SER A 120 -26.08 -46.99 40.61
CA SER A 120 -27.15 -47.60 39.80
C SER A 120 -27.30 -49.08 40.10
N LEU A 121 -26.20 -49.81 40.32
CA LEU A 121 -26.20 -51.22 40.73
C LEU A 121 -26.81 -51.38 42.13
N LEU A 122 -26.49 -50.51 43.08
CA LEU A 122 -27.09 -50.51 44.43
C LEU A 122 -28.61 -50.24 44.38
N ILE A 123 -29.04 -49.23 43.63
CA ILE A 123 -30.48 -48.89 43.46
C ILE A 123 -31.24 -50.03 42.77
N SER A 124 -30.58 -50.75 41.88
CA SER A 124 -31.21 -51.82 41.11
C SER A 124 -31.76 -52.97 41.95
N CYS A 125 -31.27 -53.15 43.20
CA CYS A 125 -31.81 -54.10 44.18
C CYS A 125 -33.27 -53.78 44.56
N VAL A 126 -33.62 -52.50 44.65
CA VAL A 126 -34.94 -52.04 45.11
C VAL A 126 -35.80 -51.56 43.93
N ARG A 127 -35.18 -50.95 42.92
CA ARG A 127 -35.83 -50.43 41.71
C ARG A 127 -35.09 -50.88 40.45
N PRO A 128 -35.36 -52.09 39.95
CA PRO A 128 -34.64 -52.67 38.81
C PRO A 128 -34.76 -51.83 37.52
N ALA A 129 -35.94 -51.26 37.24
CA ALA A 129 -36.16 -50.46 36.04
C ALA A 129 -35.37 -49.15 36.03
N ALA A 130 -35.25 -48.49 37.20
CA ALA A 130 -34.53 -47.22 37.32
C ALA A 130 -33.00 -47.42 37.29
N GLY A 131 -32.48 -48.40 38.04
CA GLY A 131 -31.04 -48.70 38.06
C GLY A 131 -30.54 -49.27 36.73
N SER A 132 -31.34 -50.10 36.05
CA SER A 132 -30.98 -50.61 34.73
C SER A 132 -30.96 -49.51 33.66
N SER A 133 -31.68 -48.40 33.80
CA SER A 133 -31.61 -47.35 32.78
C SER A 133 -30.29 -46.58 32.82
N SER A 134 -29.72 -46.35 34.00
CA SER A 134 -28.52 -45.54 34.19
C SER A 134 -27.21 -46.34 34.16
N MET A 135 -27.25 -47.66 34.30
CA MET A 135 -26.06 -48.52 34.19
C MET A 135 -25.48 -48.56 32.77
N SER A 136 -24.16 -48.60 32.68
CA SER A 136 -23.42 -48.82 31.44
C SER A 136 -23.76 -50.19 30.81
N PRO A 137 -23.77 -50.29 29.46
CA PRO A 137 -24.01 -51.56 28.77
C PRO A 137 -23.00 -52.65 29.12
N HIS A 138 -21.74 -52.26 29.35
CA HIS A 138 -20.66 -53.19 29.72
C HIS A 138 -20.97 -53.86 31.07
N LEU A 139 -21.37 -53.07 32.08
CA LEU A 139 -21.69 -53.60 33.40
C LEU A 139 -22.91 -54.53 33.39
N LYS A 140 -23.95 -54.19 32.60
CA LYS A 140 -25.18 -55.01 32.46
C LYS A 140 -24.92 -56.41 31.90
N GLN A 141 -23.92 -56.56 31.03
CA GLN A 141 -23.60 -57.84 30.41
C GLN A 141 -22.84 -58.75 31.37
N HIS A 142 -22.00 -58.18 32.25
CA HIS A 142 -21.13 -58.95 33.13
C HIS A 142 -21.72 -59.21 34.53
N ILE A 143 -22.63 -58.37 35.03
CA ILE A 143 -23.13 -58.47 36.39
C ILE A 143 -24.66 -58.49 36.41
N LYS A 144 -25.23 -59.39 37.23
CA LYS A 144 -26.68 -59.46 37.41
C LYS A 144 -27.18 -58.24 38.18
N ILE A 145 -28.33 -57.75 37.78
CA ILE A 145 -29.04 -56.65 38.44
C ILE A 145 -29.28 -57.04 39.91
N GLY A 146 -29.00 -56.12 40.84
CA GLY A 146 -29.22 -56.32 42.27
C GLY A 146 -28.10 -57.02 43.05
N SER A 147 -26.86 -56.98 42.55
CA SER A 147 -25.74 -57.72 43.16
C SER A 147 -25.14 -57.08 44.44
N LEU A 148 -25.55 -55.88 44.84
CA LEU A 148 -24.93 -55.13 45.95
C LEU A 148 -25.98 -54.65 46.97
N SER A 149 -25.82 -55.06 48.23
CA SER A 149 -26.68 -54.64 49.34
C SER A 149 -25.99 -53.58 50.21
N SER A 150 -26.81 -52.80 50.93
CA SER A 150 -26.34 -51.92 51.99
C SER A 150 -26.71 -52.51 53.34
N ASP A 151 -25.75 -52.64 54.25
CA ASP A 151 -25.99 -53.09 55.62
C ASP A 151 -25.49 -52.05 56.63
N LYS A 152 -26.09 -52.03 57.82
CA LYS A 152 -25.73 -51.10 58.89
C LYS A 152 -24.55 -51.68 59.66
N VAL A 153 -23.38 -51.09 59.47
CA VAL A 153 -22.16 -51.43 60.21
C VAL A 153 -21.86 -50.33 61.23
N ASP A 154 -21.49 -50.72 62.45
CA ASP A 154 -21.08 -49.76 63.47
C ASP A 154 -19.71 -49.15 63.11
N PRO A 155 -19.52 -47.83 63.27
CA PRO A 155 -18.27 -47.17 62.94
C PRO A 155 -17.13 -47.66 63.86
N PRO A 156 -15.89 -47.77 63.37
CA PRO A 156 -14.75 -48.18 64.18
C PRO A 156 -14.47 -47.18 65.32
N GLU A 157 -13.95 -47.66 66.47
CA GLU A 157 -13.81 -46.90 67.72
C GLU A 157 -12.91 -45.65 67.62
N ASP A 158 -12.03 -45.56 66.62
CA ASP A 158 -11.15 -44.39 66.36
C ASP A 158 -11.79 -43.28 65.50
N THR A 159 -13.07 -43.42 65.13
CA THR A 159 -13.74 -42.49 64.19
C THR A 159 -13.79 -41.04 64.65
N GLU A 160 -13.97 -40.75 65.93
CA GLU A 160 -14.11 -39.36 66.41
C GLU A 160 -12.80 -38.56 66.28
N LYS A 161 -11.66 -39.17 66.62
CA LYS A 161 -10.34 -38.54 66.46
C LYS A 161 -9.99 -38.36 64.99
N LEU A 162 -10.24 -39.39 64.17
CA LEU A 162 -10.04 -39.34 62.72
C LEU A 162 -10.92 -38.26 62.08
N GLN A 163 -12.18 -38.10 62.48
CA GLN A 163 -13.07 -37.06 61.97
C GLN A 163 -12.59 -35.65 62.32
N LEU A 164 -12.08 -35.43 63.53
CA LEU A 164 -11.49 -34.14 63.93
C LEU A 164 -10.26 -33.81 63.10
N ASP A 165 -9.40 -34.78 62.83
CA ASP A 165 -8.20 -34.57 62.01
C ASP A 165 -8.54 -34.36 60.53
N ILE A 166 -9.51 -35.11 59.98
CA ILE A 166 -10.06 -34.86 58.63
C ILE A 166 -10.66 -33.45 58.53
N SER A 167 -11.38 -32.99 59.55
CA SER A 167 -11.96 -31.65 59.58
C SER A 167 -10.89 -30.55 59.60
N LYS A 168 -9.81 -30.74 60.39
CA LYS A 168 -8.66 -29.82 60.40
C LYS A 168 -7.98 -29.76 59.03
N VAL A 169 -7.76 -30.90 58.39
CA VAL A 169 -7.18 -30.98 57.03
C VAL A 169 -8.10 -30.28 56.02
N GLY A 170 -9.40 -30.54 56.05
CA GLY A 170 -10.37 -29.87 55.17
C GLY A 170 -10.40 -28.35 55.37
N ARG A 171 -10.27 -27.87 56.61
CA ARG A 171 -10.11 -26.44 56.88
C ARG A 171 -8.80 -25.89 56.34
N GLY A 172 -7.70 -26.64 56.46
CA GLY A 172 -6.40 -26.30 55.89
C GLY A 172 -6.45 -26.13 54.37
N TRP A 173 -6.99 -27.13 53.67
CA TRP A 173 -7.18 -27.09 52.21
C TRP A 173 -8.04 -25.91 51.76
N LYS A 174 -9.08 -25.57 52.53
CA LYS A 174 -9.91 -24.40 52.23
C LYS A 174 -9.14 -23.09 52.39
N LEU A 175 -8.33 -22.95 53.44
CA LEU A 175 -7.49 -21.76 53.66
C LEU A 175 -6.43 -21.63 52.56
N GLU A 176 -5.74 -22.72 52.23
CA GLU A 176 -4.74 -22.75 51.15
C GLU A 176 -5.37 -22.40 49.79
N SER A 177 -6.57 -22.90 49.51
CA SER A 177 -7.31 -22.55 48.29
C SER A 177 -7.67 -21.06 48.24
N LEU A 178 -8.10 -20.47 49.36
CA LEU A 178 -8.38 -19.04 49.44
C LEU A 178 -7.12 -18.20 49.25
N GLU A 179 -5.99 -18.62 49.82
CA GLU A 179 -4.70 -17.96 49.64
C GLU A 179 -4.23 -18.02 48.18
N ARG A 180 -4.31 -19.20 47.54
CA ARG A 180 -4.01 -19.38 46.12
C ARG A 180 -4.92 -18.51 45.24
N ALA A 181 -6.21 -18.45 45.54
CA ALA A 181 -7.15 -17.59 44.83
C ALA A 181 -6.80 -16.10 44.99
N ALA A 182 -6.46 -15.66 46.20
CA ALA A 182 -6.03 -14.28 46.46
C ALA A 182 -4.74 -13.93 45.72
N ALA A 183 -3.76 -14.83 45.69
CA ALA A 183 -2.52 -14.66 44.94
C ALA A 183 -2.76 -14.56 43.43
N ASN A 184 -3.63 -15.42 42.88
CA ASN A 184 -4.03 -15.38 41.47
C ASN A 184 -4.77 -14.08 41.11
N LEU A 185 -5.72 -13.65 41.93
CA LEU A 185 -6.41 -12.38 41.71
C LEU A 185 -5.44 -11.19 41.75
N LYS A 186 -4.45 -11.22 42.66
CA LYS A 186 -3.42 -10.18 42.76
C LYS A 186 -2.51 -10.17 41.53
N SER A 187 -2.07 -11.33 41.04
CA SER A 187 -1.24 -11.43 39.83
C SER A 187 -2.01 -11.01 38.57
N SER A 188 -3.28 -11.44 38.43
CA SER A 188 -4.18 -10.99 37.36
C SER A 188 -4.43 -9.48 37.42
N SER A 189 -4.61 -8.90 38.61
CA SER A 189 -4.76 -7.46 38.78
C SER A 189 -3.51 -6.68 38.37
N SER A 190 -2.31 -7.20 38.68
CA SER A 190 -1.05 -6.62 38.21
C SER A 190 -0.96 -6.62 36.70
N ARG A 191 -1.20 -7.77 36.06
CA ARG A 191 -1.19 -7.90 34.59
C ARG A 191 -2.19 -6.96 33.91
N LEU A 192 -3.39 -6.85 34.47
CA LEU A 192 -4.42 -5.95 33.93
C LEU A 192 -4.00 -4.49 34.06
N LYS A 193 -3.32 -4.11 35.15
CA LYS A 193 -2.79 -2.76 35.34
C LYS A 193 -1.74 -2.41 34.29
N ASP A 194 -0.86 -3.36 33.96
CA ASP A 194 0.16 -3.17 32.93
C ASP A 194 -0.49 -3.01 31.54
N GLU A 195 -1.51 -3.82 31.23
CA GLU A 195 -2.27 -3.66 29.98
C GLU A 195 -3.05 -2.35 29.91
N VAL A 196 -3.61 -1.87 31.03
CA VAL A 196 -4.26 -0.55 31.10
C VAL A 196 -3.25 0.58 30.88
N ALA A 197 -2.01 0.44 31.32
CA ALA A 197 -0.96 1.42 31.06
C ALA A 197 -0.61 1.48 29.56
N LYS A 198 -0.48 0.33 28.90
CA LYS A 198 -0.30 0.26 27.44
C LYS A 198 -1.48 0.88 26.70
N GLU A 199 -2.70 0.58 27.14
CA GLU A 199 -3.93 1.12 26.55
C GLU A 199 -4.00 2.63 26.69
N LYS A 200 -3.59 3.17 27.84
CA LYS A 200 -3.49 4.62 28.05
C LYS A 200 -2.54 5.28 27.05
N ASN A 201 -1.39 4.68 26.77
CA ASN A 201 -0.44 5.19 25.78
C ASN A 201 -1.07 5.18 24.38
N PHE A 202 -1.72 4.08 23.99
CA PHE A 202 -2.43 3.96 22.72
C PHE A 202 -3.51 5.05 22.54
N TRP A 203 -4.39 5.25 23.52
CA TRP A 203 -5.41 6.30 23.44
C TRP A 203 -4.82 7.71 23.48
N SER A 204 -3.70 7.93 24.18
CA SER A 204 -3.02 9.22 24.13
C SER A 204 -2.49 9.54 22.73
N GLY A 205 -1.89 8.56 22.05
CA GLY A 205 -1.48 8.70 20.64
C GLY A 205 -2.69 8.92 19.71
N MET A 206 -3.81 8.23 19.95
CA MET A 206 -5.02 8.45 19.16
C MET A 206 -5.60 9.87 19.33
N VAL A 207 -5.52 10.44 20.53
CA VAL A 207 -5.90 11.84 20.77
C VAL A 207 -5.00 12.79 19.99
N GLU A 208 -3.72 12.50 19.82
CA GLU A 208 -2.81 13.29 18.97
C GLU A 208 -3.21 13.22 17.49
N VAL A 209 -3.54 12.02 16.99
CA VAL A 209 -4.06 11.83 15.63
C VAL A 209 -5.39 12.56 15.40
N LEU A 210 -6.27 12.58 16.40
CA LEU A 210 -7.51 13.36 16.35
C LEU A 210 -7.22 14.87 16.30
N LYS A 211 -6.24 15.34 17.08
CA LYS A 211 -5.81 16.76 17.06
C LYS A 211 -5.24 17.18 15.71
N SER A 212 -4.65 16.26 14.94
CA SER A 212 -4.18 16.52 13.57
C SER A 212 -5.30 16.48 12.50
N ASN A 213 -6.58 16.39 12.91
CA ASN A 213 -7.75 16.34 12.01
C ASN A 213 -7.75 15.15 11.03
N GLU A 214 -7.19 14.02 11.43
CA GLU A 214 -7.23 12.80 10.63
C GLU A 214 -8.59 12.10 10.75
N VAL A 215 -9.06 11.48 9.67
CA VAL A 215 -10.35 10.79 9.64
C VAL A 215 -10.20 9.39 10.21
N ILE A 216 -10.79 9.17 11.39
CA ILE A 216 -10.79 7.86 12.06
C ILE A 216 -12.06 7.10 11.68
N THR A 217 -11.91 5.87 11.20
CA THR A 217 -13.00 4.95 10.85
C THR A 217 -12.74 3.59 11.48
N SER A 218 -13.78 2.91 11.96
CA SER A 218 -13.65 1.52 12.39
C SER A 218 -14.01 0.58 11.26
N MET A 219 -13.18 -0.41 10.95
CA MET A 219 -13.50 -1.46 9.97
C MET A 219 -13.30 -2.85 10.58
N ASN A 220 -14.06 -3.82 10.09
CA ASN A 220 -13.91 -5.21 10.50
C ASN A 220 -12.88 -5.86 9.59
N ILE A 221 -11.71 -6.18 10.14
CA ILE A 221 -10.64 -6.93 9.46
C ILE A 221 -10.50 -8.24 10.21
N LYS A 222 -10.51 -9.38 9.51
CA LYS A 222 -10.28 -10.71 10.11
C LYS A 222 -11.10 -10.97 11.38
N ASN A 223 -12.37 -10.53 11.40
CA ASN A 223 -13.32 -10.71 12.50
C ASN A 223 -13.04 -9.88 13.78
N THR A 224 -12.07 -8.98 13.77
CA THR A 224 -11.85 -7.96 14.80
C THR A 224 -12.22 -6.57 14.26
N ARG A 225 -12.79 -5.73 15.13
CA ARG A 225 -13.10 -4.35 14.79
C ARG A 225 -11.87 -3.51 15.11
N GLU A 226 -11.11 -3.18 14.08
CA GLU A 226 -9.89 -2.39 14.21
C GLU A 226 -10.17 -0.92 13.90
N VAL A 227 -9.41 -0.05 14.55
CA VAL A 227 -9.47 1.39 14.32
C VAL A 227 -8.52 1.72 13.17
N CYS A 228 -9.01 2.47 12.20
CA CYS A 228 -8.27 2.78 10.99
C CYS A 228 -8.31 4.29 10.73
N VAL A 229 -7.28 4.79 10.08
CA VAL A 229 -7.19 6.14 9.57
C VAL A 229 -7.39 6.10 8.08
N LYS A 230 -8.34 6.87 7.59
CA LYS A 230 -8.54 7.09 6.16
C LYS A 230 -7.71 8.30 5.75
N TYR A 231 -6.67 8.05 4.96
CA TYR A 231 -5.78 9.09 4.46
C TYR A 231 -5.89 9.29 2.94
N GLY A 232 -6.61 8.42 2.22
CA GLY A 232 -6.78 8.49 0.77
C GLY A 232 -7.92 9.38 0.26
N TYR A 233 -7.94 9.59 -1.06
CA TYR A 233 -8.78 10.57 -1.76
C TYR A 233 -10.08 10.01 -2.36
N GLY A 234 -10.56 8.85 -1.88
CA GLY A 234 -11.78 8.22 -2.42
C GLY A 234 -13.03 9.11 -2.36
N ASP A 235 -13.11 10.03 -1.39
CA ASP A 235 -14.23 10.97 -1.26
C ASP A 235 -14.23 12.03 -2.35
N ALA A 236 -13.03 12.47 -2.78
CA ALA A 236 -12.86 13.44 -3.87
C ALA A 236 -13.13 12.85 -5.25
N GLY A 237 -13.35 11.53 -5.34
CA GLY A 237 -13.65 10.86 -6.61
C GLY A 237 -12.46 10.29 -7.34
N SER A 238 -11.35 10.09 -6.63
CA SER A 238 -10.28 9.21 -7.08
C SER A 238 -10.84 7.87 -7.55
N THR A 239 -10.41 7.45 -8.74
CA THR A 239 -10.74 6.14 -9.34
C THR A 239 -9.64 5.10 -9.09
N TYR A 240 -8.64 5.44 -8.29
CA TYR A 240 -7.55 4.53 -7.94
C TYR A 240 -8.07 3.34 -7.11
N TYR A 241 -7.46 2.17 -7.32
CA TYR A 241 -7.92 0.93 -6.70
C TYR A 241 -7.72 0.93 -5.17
N ASP A 242 -6.66 1.59 -4.69
CA ASP A 242 -6.40 1.74 -3.28
C ASP A 242 -7.15 2.95 -2.72
N LYS A 243 -7.96 2.70 -1.68
CA LYS A 243 -8.76 3.74 -1.02
C LYS A 243 -7.96 4.50 0.05
N GLY A 244 -6.72 4.10 0.33
CA GLY A 244 -5.85 4.76 1.30
C GLY A 244 -6.37 4.64 2.72
N ILE A 245 -6.51 3.41 3.20
CA ILE A 245 -6.92 3.11 4.57
C ILE A 245 -5.72 2.48 5.28
N GLY A 246 -5.34 3.02 6.43
CA GLY A 246 -4.30 2.47 7.29
C GLY A 246 -4.87 2.02 8.61
N ILE A 247 -4.39 0.92 9.15
CA ILE A 247 -4.80 0.36 10.43
C ILE A 247 -3.92 0.97 11.51
N LEU A 248 -4.54 1.43 12.59
CA LEU A 248 -3.85 1.83 13.79
C LEU A 248 -3.85 0.65 14.76
N LYS A 249 -2.66 0.16 15.08
CA LYS A 249 -2.49 -0.96 16.01
C LYS A 249 -1.65 -0.52 17.20
N LYS A 250 -1.72 -1.34 18.25
CA LYS A 250 -1.01 -1.16 19.51
C LYS A 250 0.23 -2.02 19.51
N ASP A 251 1.40 -1.42 19.75
CA ASP A 251 2.63 -2.17 19.94
C ASP A 251 2.53 -3.05 21.20
N ALA A 252 2.93 -4.31 21.09
CA ALA A 252 2.77 -5.30 22.16
C ALA A 252 3.63 -4.99 23.38
N ILE A 253 4.80 -4.36 23.15
CA ILE A 253 5.84 -4.10 24.15
C ILE A 253 5.59 -2.75 24.83
N THR A 254 5.54 -1.67 24.05
CA THR A 254 5.47 -0.30 24.60
C THR A 254 4.03 0.22 24.79
N GLY A 255 3.06 -0.38 24.09
CA GLY A 255 1.71 0.17 23.99
C GLY A 255 1.62 1.43 23.15
N ASN A 256 2.69 1.80 22.43
CA ASN A 256 2.66 2.93 21.51
C ASN A 256 1.79 2.62 20.30
N LEU A 257 1.24 3.69 19.73
CA LEU A 257 0.47 3.62 18.51
C LEU A 257 1.42 3.36 17.32
N PHE A 258 1.11 2.37 16.50
CA PHE A 258 1.80 2.15 15.23
C PHE A 258 0.82 2.17 14.06
N PHE A 259 1.27 2.70 12.92
CA PHE A 259 0.50 2.76 11.69
C PHE A 259 0.94 1.64 10.75
N GLU A 260 -0.01 0.79 10.38
CA GLU A 260 0.19 -0.25 9.38
C GLU A 260 -0.66 0.08 8.15
N ASN A 261 -0.03 0.19 6.99
CA ASN A 261 -0.77 0.42 5.75
C ASN A 261 -1.62 -0.84 5.43
N SER A 262 -2.94 -0.69 5.30
CA SER A 262 -3.87 -1.81 5.03
C SER A 262 -3.84 -2.28 3.58
N ALA A 263 -2.82 -1.90 2.79
CA ALA A 263 -2.70 -2.31 1.40
C ALA A 263 -2.83 -3.85 1.32
N PRO A 264 -3.70 -4.38 0.44
CA PRO A 264 -3.97 -5.80 0.39
C PRO A 264 -2.74 -6.58 -0.13
N ALA A 265 -1.89 -7.00 0.80
CA ALA A 265 -1.12 -8.25 0.88
C ALA A 265 -0.75 -9.01 -0.42
N LYS A 266 -0.33 -8.33 -1.51
CA LYS A 266 0.22 -9.03 -2.68
C LYS A 266 1.57 -8.54 -3.16
N GLU A 267 1.94 -7.31 -2.88
CA GLU A 267 3.27 -6.80 -3.19
C GLU A 267 3.66 -5.87 -2.04
N GLU A 268 4.88 -6.00 -1.53
CA GLU A 268 5.49 -4.94 -0.73
C GLU A 268 5.37 -3.66 -1.58
N LYS A 269 4.39 -2.80 -1.27
CA LYS A 269 4.26 -1.51 -1.92
C LYS A 269 5.54 -0.76 -1.64
N ARG A 270 6.46 -0.79 -2.60
CA ARG A 270 7.65 0.04 -2.55
C ARG A 270 7.16 1.46 -2.72
N ASP A 271 7.48 2.29 -1.75
CA ASP A 271 7.34 3.74 -1.85
C ASP A 271 7.90 4.17 -3.22
N LYS A 272 7.03 4.67 -4.10
CA LYS A 272 7.38 5.01 -5.49
C LYS A 272 6.96 6.45 -5.78
N ILE A 273 7.76 7.18 -6.55
CA ILE A 273 7.62 8.64 -6.78
C ILE A 273 7.74 8.93 -8.27
N VAL A 274 7.00 9.92 -8.76
CA VAL A 274 7.08 10.35 -10.16
C VAL A 274 8.25 11.31 -10.37
N ASN A 275 9.17 10.93 -11.26
CA ASN A 275 10.28 11.75 -11.74
C ASN A 275 10.05 12.15 -13.21
N VAL A 276 10.41 13.38 -13.56
CA VAL A 276 10.36 13.89 -14.94
C VAL A 276 11.78 14.17 -15.44
N ARG A 277 12.10 13.65 -16.63
CA ARG A 277 13.35 13.88 -17.35
C ARG A 277 13.06 14.45 -18.72
N ILE A 278 13.92 15.35 -19.17
CA ILE A 278 13.82 16.02 -20.47
C ILE A 278 15.09 15.73 -21.26
N TYR A 279 14.92 15.21 -22.47
CA TYR A 279 16.01 14.94 -23.40
C TYR A 279 15.91 15.81 -24.66
N GLU A 280 17.05 16.22 -25.19
CA GLU A 280 17.17 16.86 -26.51
C GLU A 280 17.30 15.78 -27.57
N LYS A 281 16.63 15.97 -28.71
CA LYS A 281 16.77 15.11 -29.88
C LYS A 281 17.56 15.81 -30.97
N ASN A 282 18.89 15.66 -30.94
CA ASN A 282 19.78 16.14 -32.00
C ASN A 282 20.08 15.00 -32.98
N GLY A 283 19.13 14.72 -33.87
CA GLY A 283 19.25 13.61 -34.83
C GLY A 283 19.07 12.24 -34.16
N GLU A 284 20.11 11.39 -34.19
CA GLU A 284 20.10 10.08 -33.52
C GLU A 284 20.56 10.13 -32.05
N ASN A 285 21.19 11.23 -31.61
CA ASN A 285 21.70 11.35 -30.24
C ASN A 285 20.65 11.99 -29.33
N ILE A 286 20.38 11.32 -28.21
CA ILE A 286 19.45 11.74 -27.16
C ILE A 286 20.28 12.16 -25.95
N ASN A 287 20.30 13.46 -25.64
CA ASN A 287 21.07 14.01 -24.53
C ASN A 287 20.14 14.45 -23.40
N LEU A 288 20.45 14.11 -22.15
CA LEU A 288 19.69 14.57 -20.98
C LEU A 288 19.95 16.06 -20.72
N ILE A 289 18.91 16.89 -20.77
CA ILE A 289 18.99 18.35 -20.55
C ILE A 289 18.36 18.77 -19.22
N GLY A 290 17.53 17.94 -18.60
CA GLY A 290 16.88 18.30 -17.35
C GLY A 290 16.32 17.12 -16.58
N GLU A 291 16.40 17.19 -15.26
CA GLU A 291 15.83 16.22 -14.32
C GLU A 291 15.15 16.95 -13.16
N SER A 292 14.00 16.46 -12.71
CA SER A 292 13.25 17.07 -11.60
C SER A 292 13.87 16.78 -10.23
N ASN A 293 13.87 17.76 -9.34
CA ASN A 293 14.42 17.66 -7.99
C ASN A 293 13.40 17.07 -7.00
N LEU A 294 13.66 15.83 -6.57
CA LEU A 294 12.81 15.10 -5.62
C LEU A 294 13.26 15.23 -4.16
N GLU A 295 14.50 15.68 -3.93
CA GLU A 295 15.18 15.59 -2.64
C GLU A 295 14.54 16.46 -1.52
N PRO A 296 14.14 17.72 -1.76
CA PRO A 296 13.52 18.55 -0.72
C PRO A 296 12.24 17.95 -0.14
N ARG A 297 11.47 17.25 -0.97
CA ARG A 297 10.20 16.64 -0.57
C ARG A 297 10.42 15.42 0.30
N LEU A 298 11.46 14.64 -0.01
CA LEU A 298 11.85 13.46 0.79
C LEU A 298 12.51 13.81 2.11
N ARG A 299 13.30 14.89 2.18
CA ARG A 299 13.93 15.36 3.42
C ARG A 299 12.91 15.67 4.52
N THR A 300 11.76 16.24 4.15
CA THR A 300 10.65 16.56 5.07
C THR A 300 10.19 15.35 5.89
N PHE A 301 10.25 14.15 5.32
CA PHE A 301 9.82 12.92 5.99
C PHE A 301 10.92 12.25 6.81
N LYS A 302 12.20 12.56 6.57
CA LYS A 302 13.34 11.99 7.32
C LYS A 302 13.55 12.65 8.69
N GLU A 303 13.13 13.89 8.85
CA GLU A 303 13.42 14.69 10.06
C GLU A 303 12.39 14.50 11.19
N LYS A 304 11.23 13.91 10.90
CA LYS A 304 10.12 13.80 11.86
C LYS A 304 9.79 12.34 12.13
N GLU A 305 10.00 11.88 13.35
CA GLU A 305 9.54 10.56 13.77
C GLU A 305 8.15 10.66 14.41
N GLY A 306 7.28 9.67 14.15
CA GLY A 306 5.96 9.55 14.76
C GLY A 306 4.84 9.18 13.80
N VAL A 307 3.74 8.68 14.36
CA VAL A 307 2.57 8.13 13.62
C VAL A 307 1.96 9.14 12.65
N ILE A 308 1.93 10.43 13.01
CA ILE A 308 1.40 11.48 12.15
C ILE A 308 2.28 11.65 10.89
N ASN A 309 3.60 11.52 11.04
CA ASN A 309 4.51 11.57 9.90
C ASN A 309 4.37 10.31 9.04
N GLU A 310 4.17 9.13 9.64
CA GLU A 310 3.89 7.89 8.90
C GLU A 310 2.59 8.00 8.07
N ILE A 311 1.53 8.58 8.64
CA ILE A 311 0.27 8.85 7.92
C ILE A 311 0.52 9.86 6.79
N ALA A 312 1.26 10.94 7.04
CA ALA A 312 1.58 11.94 6.01
C ALA A 312 2.44 11.35 4.88
N LYS A 313 3.39 10.47 5.22
CA LYS A 313 4.23 9.72 4.30
C LYS A 313 3.36 8.80 3.42
N ALA A 314 2.48 8.00 4.04
CA ALA A 314 1.57 7.11 3.33
C ALA A 314 0.62 7.87 2.39
N ARG A 315 0.12 9.04 2.82
CA ARG A 315 -0.69 9.93 1.98
C ARG A 315 0.08 10.44 0.77
N TYR A 316 1.33 10.84 0.94
CA TYR A 316 2.18 11.33 -0.14
C TYR A 316 2.44 10.23 -1.18
N PHE A 317 2.81 9.03 -0.75
CA PHE A 317 3.07 7.92 -1.67
C PHE A 317 1.81 7.45 -2.38
N LEU A 318 0.66 7.39 -1.70
CA LEU A 318 -0.61 7.09 -2.34
C LEU A 318 -0.95 8.12 -3.45
N PHE A 319 -0.69 9.40 -3.20
CA PHE A 319 -0.89 10.45 -4.20
C PHE A 319 0.02 10.27 -5.42
N GLU A 320 1.28 9.91 -5.22
CA GLU A 320 2.23 9.65 -6.32
C GLU A 320 1.88 8.39 -7.11
N GLU A 321 1.44 7.33 -6.45
CA GLU A 321 0.94 6.11 -7.09
C GLU A 321 -0.31 6.38 -7.92
N GLU A 322 -1.25 7.15 -7.38
CA GLU A 322 -2.45 7.58 -8.11
C GLU A 322 -2.09 8.45 -9.31
N LEU A 323 -1.16 9.39 -9.15
CA LEU A 323 -0.68 10.25 -10.24
C LEU A 323 -0.13 9.42 -11.40
N PHE A 324 0.77 8.48 -11.11
CA PHE A 324 1.33 7.62 -12.14
C PHE A 324 0.27 6.74 -12.81
N TYR A 325 -0.66 6.20 -12.02
CA TYR A 325 -1.77 5.39 -12.55
C TYR A 325 -2.65 6.18 -13.53
N GLN A 326 -3.01 7.42 -13.19
CA GLN A 326 -3.82 8.25 -14.08
C GLN A 326 -3.03 8.69 -15.33
N LEU A 327 -1.73 8.98 -15.19
CA LEU A 327 -0.87 9.28 -16.33
C LEU A 327 -0.77 8.10 -17.31
N LEU A 328 -0.61 6.88 -16.78
CA LEU A 328 -0.55 5.67 -17.61
C LEU A 328 -1.87 5.44 -18.35
N ARG A 329 -2.99 5.63 -17.65
CA ARG A 329 -4.34 5.52 -18.21
C ARG A 329 -4.60 6.56 -19.29
N GLU A 330 -4.16 7.80 -19.11
CA GLU A 330 -4.25 8.84 -20.13
C GLU A 330 -3.33 8.53 -21.32
N ALA A 331 -2.07 8.18 -21.07
CA ALA A 331 -1.08 7.87 -22.10
C ALA A 331 -1.55 6.76 -23.06
N ALA A 332 -2.25 5.74 -22.54
CA ALA A 332 -2.85 4.69 -23.36
C ALA A 332 -3.88 5.22 -24.38
N THR A 333 -4.50 6.38 -24.13
CA THR A 333 -5.43 7.03 -25.08
C THR A 333 -4.74 7.96 -26.08
N LEU A 334 -3.49 8.37 -25.81
CA LEU A 334 -2.75 9.38 -26.57
C LEU A 334 -1.74 8.78 -27.57
N ILE A 335 -1.91 7.51 -27.95
CA ILE A 335 -1.03 6.83 -28.91
C ILE A 335 -0.94 7.60 -30.25
N SER A 336 -2.04 8.22 -30.68
CA SER A 336 -2.08 9.06 -31.89
C SER A 336 -1.22 10.32 -31.82
N LEU A 337 -0.81 10.73 -30.63
CA LEU A 337 -0.01 11.93 -30.37
C LEU A 337 1.47 11.60 -30.11
N GLN A 338 1.93 10.40 -30.50
CA GLN A 338 3.30 9.91 -30.29
C GLN A 338 3.70 9.80 -28.81
N VAL A 339 2.74 9.42 -27.97
CA VAL A 339 3.00 9.03 -26.58
C VAL A 339 3.14 7.51 -26.52
N SER A 340 4.26 7.02 -25.99
CA SER A 340 4.45 5.60 -25.67
C SER A 340 4.38 5.38 -24.16
N ALA A 341 3.59 4.39 -23.76
CA ALA A 341 3.44 3.98 -22.38
C ALA A 341 4.09 2.59 -22.22
N GLU A 342 5.12 2.51 -21.38
CA GLU A 342 5.67 1.27 -20.85
C GLU A 342 5.33 1.16 -19.35
N GLU A 343 5.55 -0.01 -18.73
CA GLU A 343 5.05 -0.30 -17.37
C GLU A 343 5.58 0.67 -16.29
N ASP A 344 6.86 1.06 -16.36
CA ASP A 344 7.50 1.98 -15.39
C ASP A 344 7.89 3.35 -16.00
N LYS A 345 7.63 3.57 -17.31
CA LYS A 345 7.99 4.82 -18.01
C LYS A 345 6.97 5.26 -19.06
N ILE A 346 6.75 6.56 -19.15
CA ILE A 346 5.92 7.21 -20.18
C ILE A 346 6.83 8.15 -20.97
N VAL A 347 6.90 7.96 -22.28
CA VAL A 347 7.74 8.77 -23.18
C VAL A 347 6.84 9.58 -24.12
N ILE A 348 7.09 10.88 -24.17
CA ILE A 348 6.35 11.83 -25.01
C ILE A 348 7.34 12.43 -26.00
N ASP A 349 7.16 12.14 -27.30
CA ASP A 349 8.00 12.72 -28.37
C ASP A 349 7.38 14.04 -28.86
N LEU A 350 8.08 15.15 -28.64
CA LEU A 350 7.74 16.50 -29.12
C LEU A 350 8.56 16.90 -30.35
N HIS A 351 9.13 15.92 -31.06
CA HIS A 351 10.03 16.01 -32.22
C HIS A 351 11.41 16.59 -31.93
N ASP A 352 11.50 17.76 -31.28
CA ASP A 352 12.79 18.40 -30.95
C ASP A 352 13.27 17.97 -29.55
N GLU A 353 12.31 17.62 -28.69
CA GLU A 353 12.54 17.22 -27.30
C GLU A 353 11.75 15.96 -26.98
N VAL A 354 12.25 15.16 -26.05
CA VAL A 354 11.58 13.96 -25.52
C VAL A 354 11.39 14.13 -24.02
N ILE A 355 10.16 14.06 -23.55
CA ILE A 355 9.84 14.10 -22.11
C ILE A 355 9.60 12.67 -21.64
N GLU A 356 10.36 12.24 -20.64
CA GLU A 356 10.22 10.94 -20.01
C GLU A 356 9.69 11.13 -18.57
N ILE A 357 8.61 10.44 -18.25
CA ILE A 357 8.02 10.40 -16.91
C ILE A 357 8.21 8.98 -16.38
N THR A 358 8.97 8.84 -15.30
CA THR A 358 9.33 7.53 -14.71
C THR A 358 8.87 7.42 -13.27
N GLN A 359 8.65 6.18 -12.81
CA GLN A 359 8.38 5.90 -11.42
C GLN A 359 9.65 5.37 -10.72
N ILE A 360 10.15 6.08 -9.71
CA ILE A 360 11.42 5.80 -9.04
C ILE A 360 11.20 5.56 -7.54
N THR A 361 11.95 4.61 -6.97
CA THR A 361 11.96 4.38 -5.51
C THR A 361 12.82 5.42 -4.79
N PRO A 362 12.49 5.82 -3.54
CA PRO A 362 13.18 6.89 -2.82
C PRO A 362 14.67 6.61 -2.59
N GLU A 363 15.08 5.34 -2.60
CA GLU A 363 16.48 4.91 -2.47
C GLU A 363 17.34 5.22 -3.72
N LYS A 364 16.71 5.31 -4.89
CA LYS A 364 17.39 5.59 -6.17
C LYS A 364 17.42 7.08 -6.52
N VAL A 365 16.95 7.94 -5.61
CA VAL A 365 16.96 9.39 -5.81
C VAL A 365 18.36 9.92 -5.55
N HIS A 366 19.01 10.42 -6.59
CA HIS A 366 20.29 11.11 -6.51
C HIS A 366 20.08 12.63 -6.52
N ALA A 367 21.09 13.37 -6.03
CA ALA A 367 21.10 14.83 -6.17
C ALA A 367 21.10 15.17 -7.67
N PRO A 368 20.22 16.10 -8.13
CA PRO A 368 20.14 16.45 -9.54
C PRO A 368 21.47 17.04 -10.02
N ALA A 369 21.94 16.62 -11.19
CA ALA A 369 23.03 17.32 -11.87
C ALA A 369 22.55 18.71 -12.29
N ASP A 370 23.39 19.75 -12.19
CA ASP A 370 23.05 21.11 -12.66
C ASP A 370 22.97 21.11 -14.20
N LEU A 371 21.76 20.91 -14.71
CA LEU A 371 21.44 20.90 -16.14
C LEU A 371 20.56 22.12 -16.47
N PRO A 372 20.65 22.67 -17.70
CA PRO A 372 20.03 23.95 -18.02
C PRO A 372 18.49 23.93 -18.01
N SER A 373 17.85 22.75 -18.14
CA SER A 373 16.39 22.61 -18.16
C SER A 373 15.79 22.00 -16.89
N ASN A 374 16.53 21.97 -15.78
CA ASN A 374 16.03 21.45 -14.49
C ASN A 374 14.81 22.21 -13.98
N GLU A 375 14.82 23.54 -14.05
CA GLU A 375 13.69 24.37 -13.62
C GLU A 375 12.41 24.02 -14.40
N ARG A 376 12.54 23.72 -15.71
CA ARG A 376 11.41 23.31 -16.54
C ARG A 376 10.88 21.93 -16.15
N ALA A 377 11.77 20.97 -15.86
CA ALA A 377 11.37 19.65 -15.38
C ALA A 377 10.62 19.74 -14.04
N ASP A 378 11.08 20.60 -13.13
CA ASP A 378 10.41 20.89 -11.86
C ASP A 378 9.02 21.50 -12.06
N LEU A 379 8.90 22.47 -12.97
CA LEU A 379 7.62 23.08 -13.31
C LEU A 379 6.63 22.08 -13.90
N ILE A 380 7.08 21.18 -14.79
CA ILE A 380 6.25 20.10 -15.34
C ILE A 380 5.79 19.17 -14.22
N GLN A 381 6.68 18.78 -13.32
CA GLN A 381 6.32 17.93 -12.19
C GLN A 381 5.28 18.60 -11.27
N ILE A 382 5.47 19.88 -10.93
CA ILE A 382 4.52 20.66 -10.12
C ILE A 382 3.17 20.76 -10.85
N TYR A 383 3.20 21.02 -12.15
CA TYR A 383 2.01 21.10 -12.98
C TYR A 383 1.21 19.78 -12.94
N LEU A 384 1.85 18.62 -13.13
CA LEU A 384 1.16 17.33 -13.13
C LEU A 384 0.44 17.06 -11.80
N ARG A 385 1.09 17.38 -10.68
CA ARG A 385 0.50 17.27 -9.33
C ARG A 385 -0.67 18.23 -9.13
N LEU A 386 -0.52 19.49 -9.54
CA LEU A 386 -1.58 20.49 -9.42
C LEU A 386 -2.78 20.12 -10.29
N MET A 387 -2.56 19.53 -11.46
CA MET A 387 -3.65 19.09 -12.35
C MET A 387 -4.43 17.92 -11.77
N LEU A 388 -3.77 16.95 -11.14
CA LEU A 388 -4.46 15.88 -10.41
C LEU A 388 -5.31 16.45 -9.26
N TYR A 389 -4.75 17.42 -8.51
CA TYR A 389 -5.51 18.10 -7.46
C TYR A 389 -6.73 18.87 -8.01
N ALA A 390 -6.57 19.56 -9.14
CA ALA A 390 -7.66 20.29 -9.78
C ALA A 390 -8.77 19.33 -10.24
N GLU A 391 -8.42 18.13 -10.71
CA GLU A 391 -9.38 17.08 -11.04
C GLU A 391 -10.11 16.58 -9.80
N HIS A 392 -9.41 16.27 -8.72
CA HIS A 392 -10.04 15.86 -7.45
C HIS A 392 -11.05 16.90 -6.98
N LYS A 393 -10.72 18.19 -7.11
CA LYS A 393 -11.64 19.28 -6.81
C LYS A 393 -12.84 19.29 -7.76
N HIS A 394 -12.62 19.14 -9.07
CA HIS A 394 -13.69 19.07 -10.06
C HIS A 394 -14.64 17.91 -9.80
N ASN A 395 -14.12 16.71 -9.57
CA ASN A 395 -14.89 15.50 -9.27
C ASN A 395 -15.69 15.65 -7.97
N LEU A 396 -15.10 16.28 -6.96
CA LEU A 396 -15.80 16.61 -5.71
C LEU A 396 -16.93 17.60 -5.98
N ASP A 397 -16.70 18.65 -6.76
CA ASP A 397 -17.74 19.63 -7.09
C ASP A 397 -18.87 19.01 -7.93
N GLN A 398 -18.56 18.11 -8.86
CA GLN A 398 -19.58 17.33 -9.59
C GLN A 398 -20.39 16.44 -8.65
N ARG A 399 -19.76 15.82 -7.66
CA ARG A 399 -20.45 14.98 -6.66
C ARG A 399 -21.35 15.77 -5.71
N LYS A 400 -21.09 17.06 -5.50
CA LYS A 400 -21.98 17.95 -4.74
C LYS A 400 -23.28 18.25 -5.48
N ILE A 401 -23.26 18.18 -6.82
CA ILE A 401 -24.44 18.41 -7.63
C ILE A 401 -25.34 17.17 -7.47
N PRO A 402 -26.57 17.31 -6.95
CA PRO A 402 -27.47 16.18 -6.81
C PRO A 402 -27.72 15.57 -8.19
N PRO A 403 -27.80 14.22 -8.30
CA PRO A 403 -28.06 13.59 -9.58
C PRO A 403 -29.38 14.12 -10.14
N LEU A 404 -29.40 14.53 -11.41
CA LEU A 404 -30.65 14.81 -12.11
C LEU A 404 -31.52 13.55 -12.02
N ALA A 405 -32.82 13.75 -11.77
CA ALA A 405 -33.78 12.66 -11.72
C ALA A 405 -33.63 11.80 -12.99
N LEU A 406 -33.61 10.48 -12.81
CA LEU A 406 -33.35 9.47 -13.83
C LEU A 406 -34.19 9.71 -15.10
N ASP A 407 -33.62 10.40 -16.10
CA ASP A 407 -34.12 10.31 -17.47
C ASP A 407 -33.65 8.97 -18.03
N THR A 408 -34.63 8.13 -18.35
CA THR A 408 -34.54 6.73 -18.80
C THR A 408 -33.63 6.52 -20.03
N GLU A 409 -33.14 7.58 -20.68
CA GLU A 409 -32.31 7.51 -21.89
C GLU A 409 -30.80 7.66 -21.66
N SER A 410 -30.34 8.04 -20.45
CA SER A 410 -28.89 8.20 -20.17
C SER A 410 -28.27 7.00 -19.43
N GLN A 411 -28.50 5.78 -19.91
CA GLN A 411 -27.75 4.59 -19.48
C GLN A 411 -26.37 4.49 -20.17
N SER A 412 -25.70 5.60 -20.45
CA SER A 412 -24.24 5.53 -20.56
C SER A 412 -23.70 5.45 -19.12
N PRO A 413 -22.76 4.53 -18.80
CA PRO A 413 -22.00 4.68 -17.56
C PRO A 413 -21.46 6.13 -17.55
N PRO A 414 -21.40 6.82 -16.39
CA PRO A 414 -20.86 8.17 -16.35
C PRO A 414 -19.53 8.11 -17.09
N GLN A 415 -19.45 8.73 -18.28
CA GLN A 415 -18.27 8.59 -19.10
C GLN A 415 -17.14 9.06 -18.21
N THR A 416 -16.25 8.12 -17.85
CA THR A 416 -15.09 8.39 -17.02
C THR A 416 -14.40 9.52 -17.74
N SER A 417 -14.55 10.74 -17.23
CA SER A 417 -14.08 11.94 -17.91
C SER A 417 -12.58 11.71 -18.04
N PHE A 418 -12.12 11.51 -19.28
CA PHE A 418 -10.73 11.17 -19.51
C PHE A 418 -9.89 12.27 -18.91
N LEU A 419 -9.07 11.90 -17.94
CA LEU A 419 -8.20 12.87 -17.29
C LEU A 419 -7.26 13.46 -18.34
N SER A 420 -7.13 14.79 -18.33
CA SER A 420 -6.25 15.53 -19.24
C SER A 420 -5.10 16.14 -18.44
N LEU A 421 -4.13 15.32 -18.04
CA LEU A 421 -2.87 15.77 -17.43
C LEU A 421 -1.81 16.04 -18.51
N ILE A 422 -1.55 15.06 -19.37
CA ILE A 422 -0.50 15.07 -20.38
C ILE A 422 -0.93 15.89 -21.60
N ARG A 423 -2.20 15.77 -22.00
CA ARG A 423 -2.73 16.37 -23.23
C ARG A 423 -2.51 17.88 -23.31
N PRO A 424 -2.74 18.71 -22.27
CA PRO A 424 -2.46 20.13 -22.36
C PRO A 424 -0.96 20.43 -22.56
N ILE A 425 -0.05 19.68 -21.95
CA ILE A 425 1.39 19.86 -22.17
C ILE A 425 1.72 19.70 -23.67
N ILE A 426 1.22 18.63 -24.29
CA ILE A 426 1.47 18.36 -25.72
C ILE A 426 0.88 19.47 -26.59
N VAL A 427 -0.36 19.88 -26.33
CA VAL A 427 -1.07 20.87 -27.14
C VAL A 427 -0.43 22.25 -27.03
N TYR A 428 -0.03 22.69 -25.84
CA TYR A 428 0.64 23.97 -25.66
C TYR A 428 2.04 23.98 -26.30
N ASN A 429 2.84 22.91 -26.17
CA ASN A 429 4.15 22.85 -26.84
C ASN A 429 4.00 22.83 -28.37
N ARG A 430 3.03 22.08 -28.90
CA ARG A 430 2.73 22.10 -30.34
C ARG A 430 2.23 23.46 -30.82
N HIS A 431 1.41 24.14 -30.02
CA HIS A 431 0.91 25.48 -30.31
C HIS A 431 2.04 26.51 -30.36
N GLU A 432 3.00 26.46 -29.43
CA GLU A 432 4.16 27.36 -29.47
C GLU A 432 5.03 27.09 -30.70
N ARG A 433 5.26 25.82 -31.06
CA ARG A 433 6.00 25.49 -32.29
C ARG A 433 5.31 25.98 -33.55
N THR A 434 3.99 25.81 -33.65
CA THR A 434 3.24 26.32 -34.82
C THR A 434 3.22 27.85 -34.83
N LEU A 435 3.18 28.49 -33.67
CA LEU A 435 3.33 29.95 -33.54
C LEU A 435 4.69 30.42 -34.04
N ASP A 436 5.78 29.75 -33.64
CA ASP A 436 7.13 30.06 -34.11
C ASP A 436 7.26 29.82 -35.63
N SER A 437 6.69 28.74 -36.15
CA SER A 437 6.66 28.47 -37.60
C SER A 437 5.89 29.56 -38.37
N VAL A 438 4.75 30.01 -37.85
CA VAL A 438 3.96 31.12 -38.43
C VAL A 438 4.74 32.43 -38.34
N ARG A 439 5.47 32.67 -37.26
CA ARG A 439 6.35 33.83 -37.11
C ARG A 439 7.45 33.81 -38.16
N ASP A 440 8.09 32.67 -38.40
CA ASP A 440 9.14 32.52 -39.42
C ASP A 440 8.58 32.78 -40.83
N VAL A 441 7.36 32.32 -41.11
CA VAL A 441 6.66 32.63 -42.37
C VAL A 441 6.34 34.12 -42.49
N LEU A 442 5.89 34.77 -41.41
CA LEU A 442 5.68 36.23 -41.43
C LEU A 442 7.00 36.99 -41.63
N GLU A 443 8.10 36.53 -41.02
CA GLU A 443 9.42 37.12 -41.22
C GLU A 443 9.89 36.93 -42.67
N SER A 444 9.68 35.76 -43.27
CA SER A 444 10.04 35.51 -44.68
C SER A 444 9.25 36.41 -45.65
N ILE A 445 7.97 36.66 -45.37
CA ILE A 445 7.13 37.57 -46.16
C ILE A 445 7.64 39.00 -46.05
N ILE A 446 7.96 39.48 -44.84
CA ILE A 446 8.49 40.84 -44.65
C ILE A 446 9.86 40.99 -45.31
N LEU A 447 10.70 39.95 -45.30
CA LEU A 447 11.98 39.94 -46.03
C LEU A 447 11.77 40.08 -47.55
N ASN A 448 10.74 39.42 -48.10
CA ASN A 448 10.38 39.55 -49.51
C ASN A 448 9.86 40.96 -49.85
N LEU A 449 9.10 41.59 -48.95
CA LEU A 449 8.59 42.96 -49.11
C LEU A 449 9.71 44.02 -49.13
N PHE A 450 10.79 43.83 -48.36
CA PHE A 450 11.91 44.77 -48.25
C PHE A 450 13.14 44.38 -49.08
N GLU A 451 12.98 43.62 -50.17
CA GLU A 451 14.09 43.24 -51.07
C GLU A 451 15.31 42.63 -50.35
N ASN A 452 15.09 41.82 -49.30
CA ASN A 452 16.11 41.16 -48.46
C ASN A 452 16.93 42.05 -47.49
N ASP A 453 16.50 43.28 -47.19
CA ASP A 453 17.14 44.14 -46.17
C ASP A 453 16.82 43.66 -44.73
N ARG A 454 17.63 42.73 -44.21
CA ARG A 454 17.45 42.10 -42.87
C ARG A 454 17.35 43.07 -41.68
N THR A 455 17.92 44.27 -41.78
CA THR A 455 17.90 45.27 -40.70
C THR A 455 16.54 45.97 -40.62
N LYS A 456 15.99 46.41 -41.76
CA LYS A 456 14.67 47.05 -41.85
C LYS A 456 13.54 46.08 -41.50
N THR A 457 13.68 44.80 -41.86
CA THR A 457 12.71 43.75 -41.50
C THR A 457 12.61 43.59 -39.97
N LYS A 458 13.74 43.59 -39.26
CA LYS A 458 13.74 43.45 -37.79
C LYS A 458 13.16 44.67 -37.08
N ASP A 459 13.46 45.86 -37.57
CA ASP A 459 12.92 47.10 -37.02
C ASP A 459 11.39 47.18 -37.26
N HIS A 460 10.92 46.83 -38.46
CA HIS A 460 9.49 46.81 -38.80
C HIS A 460 8.71 45.70 -38.06
N LEU A 461 9.33 44.53 -37.82
CA LEU A 461 8.73 43.46 -37.02
C LEU A 461 8.57 43.90 -35.55
N ALA A 462 9.55 44.63 -35.00
CA ALA A 462 9.50 45.13 -33.63
C ALA A 462 8.43 46.22 -33.43
N GLU A 463 8.17 47.06 -34.44
CA GLU A 463 7.18 48.14 -34.36
C GLU A 463 5.74 47.68 -34.68
N HIS A 464 5.56 46.70 -35.58
CA HIS A 464 4.25 46.38 -36.15
C HIS A 464 3.73 44.96 -35.90
N LEU A 465 4.53 44.04 -35.34
CA LEU A 465 4.06 42.70 -34.96
C LEU A 465 3.56 42.69 -33.50
N LYS A 466 2.25 42.61 -33.32
CA LYS A 466 1.63 42.37 -32.00
C LYS A 466 1.24 40.91 -31.87
N ILE A 467 1.99 40.17 -31.06
CA ILE A 467 1.66 38.77 -30.71
C ILE A 467 0.90 38.79 -29.39
N ASN A 468 -0.40 38.57 -29.46
CA ASN A 468 -1.21 38.32 -28.27
C ASN A 468 -1.32 36.80 -28.08
N LYS A 469 -0.48 36.24 -27.22
CA LYS A 469 -0.48 34.81 -26.90
C LYS A 469 -1.64 34.45 -25.96
N HIS A 470 -2.28 33.31 -26.18
CA HIS A 470 -3.28 32.70 -25.28
C HIS A 470 -4.49 33.61 -24.92
N CYS A 471 -5.09 34.24 -25.92
CA CYS A 471 -6.30 35.05 -25.89
C CYS A 471 -7.62 34.28 -25.71
N SER A 472 -7.62 33.03 -25.22
CA SER A 472 -8.83 32.19 -25.18
C SER A 472 -9.92 32.71 -24.22
N GLU A 473 -9.63 33.73 -23.41
CA GLU A 473 -10.65 34.41 -22.62
C GLU A 473 -11.20 35.65 -23.33
N SER A 474 -12.47 35.53 -23.72
CA SER A 474 -13.42 36.64 -23.66
C SER A 474 -13.29 37.33 -22.29
N SER A 475 -13.15 38.65 -22.33
CA SER A 475 -12.82 39.49 -21.19
C SER A 475 -13.50 39.10 -19.85
N ALA A 476 -12.68 38.94 -18.81
CA ALA A 476 -12.96 39.39 -17.44
C ALA A 476 -13.71 38.51 -16.41
N ARG A 477 -13.86 37.17 -16.53
CA ARG A 477 -14.64 36.42 -15.50
C ARG A 477 -14.10 35.14 -14.85
N SER A 478 -12.93 34.58 -15.18
CA SER A 478 -12.33 33.59 -14.27
C SER A 478 -10.83 33.80 -14.11
N LYS A 479 -10.41 34.30 -12.93
CA LYS A 479 -8.99 34.36 -12.55
C LYS A 479 -8.40 32.96 -12.26
N ASP A 480 -9.14 31.88 -12.51
CA ASP A 480 -8.71 30.53 -12.16
C ASP A 480 -7.66 30.03 -13.19
N PRO A 481 -6.38 29.89 -12.79
CA PRO A 481 -5.31 29.47 -13.70
C PRO A 481 -5.56 28.06 -14.28
N PHE A 482 -6.31 27.23 -13.56
CA PHE A 482 -6.70 25.88 -13.99
C PHE A 482 -7.73 25.90 -15.13
N ALA A 483 -8.66 26.85 -15.11
CA ALA A 483 -9.62 27.00 -16.20
C ALA A 483 -8.91 27.36 -17.52
N ARG A 484 -7.88 28.22 -17.45
CA ARG A 484 -7.05 28.57 -18.60
C ARG A 484 -6.36 27.35 -19.22
N ILE A 485 -5.78 26.49 -18.38
CA ILE A 485 -5.10 25.26 -18.83
C ILE A 485 -6.09 24.27 -19.45
N SER A 486 -7.31 24.19 -18.92
CA SER A 486 -8.39 23.36 -19.47
C SER A 486 -9.03 23.92 -20.72
N THR A 487 -8.77 25.19 -21.09
CA THR A 487 -9.20 25.77 -22.37
C THR A 487 -8.13 25.65 -23.46
N PRO A 488 -8.52 25.35 -24.72
CA PRO A 488 -7.58 25.25 -25.82
C PRO A 488 -6.84 26.57 -26.01
N PRO A 489 -5.51 26.57 -26.21
CA PRO A 489 -4.77 27.79 -26.45
C PRO A 489 -5.20 28.41 -27.78
N ALA A 490 -5.50 29.71 -27.73
CA ALA A 490 -5.75 30.53 -28.90
C ALA A 490 -4.82 31.73 -28.88
N SER A 491 -4.06 31.96 -29.94
CA SER A 491 -3.15 33.11 -30.05
C SER A 491 -3.50 33.93 -31.28
N VAL A 492 -3.41 35.25 -31.17
CA VAL A 492 -3.69 36.18 -32.27
C VAL A 492 -2.42 36.93 -32.61
N LEU A 493 -1.96 36.79 -33.84
CA LEU A 493 -0.88 37.58 -34.41
C LEU A 493 -1.49 38.67 -35.28
N GLU A 494 -1.17 39.93 -34.98
CA GLU A 494 -1.54 41.08 -35.80
C GLU A 494 -0.27 41.70 -36.38
N LEU A 495 -0.21 41.80 -37.71
CA LEU A 495 0.85 42.47 -38.45
C LEU A 495 0.23 43.57 -39.30
N ALA A 496 0.69 44.80 -39.10
CA ALA A 496 0.32 45.94 -39.96
C ALA A 496 1.44 46.22 -40.97
N THR A 497 1.09 46.28 -42.26
CA THR A 497 1.96 46.80 -43.33
C THR A 497 1.39 48.12 -43.87
N ASP A 498 2.11 48.76 -44.81
CA ASP A 498 1.72 50.06 -45.37
C ASP A 498 0.37 50.04 -46.12
N SER A 499 -0.04 48.87 -46.63
CA SER A 499 -1.28 48.67 -47.40
C SER A 499 -2.28 47.71 -46.76
N LEU A 500 -1.83 46.78 -45.89
CA LEU A 500 -2.64 45.66 -45.40
C LEU A 500 -2.52 45.47 -43.87
N LEU A 501 -3.61 45.02 -43.24
CA LEU A 501 -3.61 44.50 -41.88
C LEU A 501 -3.83 42.99 -41.95
N VAL A 502 -2.84 42.23 -41.53
CA VAL A 502 -2.86 40.76 -41.46
C VAL A 502 -3.15 40.34 -40.02
N ARG A 503 -4.29 39.70 -39.78
CA ARG A 503 -4.60 39.09 -38.49
C ARG A 503 -4.72 37.58 -38.65
N VAL A 504 -3.86 36.84 -37.96
CA VAL A 504 -3.87 35.37 -37.90
C VAL A 504 -4.31 34.94 -36.51
N LYS A 505 -5.46 34.27 -36.42
CA LYS A 505 -5.92 33.63 -35.18
C LYS A 505 -5.62 32.15 -35.22
N LEU A 506 -4.65 31.72 -34.44
CA LEU A 506 -4.25 30.32 -34.25
C LEU A 506 -5.05 29.72 -33.08
N THR A 507 -5.78 28.64 -33.29
CA THR A 507 -6.52 27.92 -32.23
C THR A 507 -6.16 26.43 -32.28
N SER A 508 -5.66 25.87 -31.17
CA SER A 508 -5.28 24.45 -31.13
C SER A 508 -6.28 23.62 -30.32
N LEU A 509 -6.85 22.59 -30.92
CA LEU A 509 -7.91 21.78 -30.30
C LEU A 509 -7.33 20.65 -29.43
N PHE A 510 -7.85 20.43 -28.22
CA PHE A 510 -7.38 19.32 -27.36
C PHE A 510 -7.72 17.93 -27.89
N ALA A 511 -8.81 17.78 -28.65
CA ALA A 511 -9.25 16.47 -29.14
C ALA A 511 -8.25 15.87 -30.14
N SER A 512 -7.68 16.72 -31.00
CA SER A 512 -6.87 16.30 -32.14
C SER A 512 -5.43 16.85 -32.10
N ALA A 513 -5.13 17.80 -31.20
CA ALA A 513 -3.89 18.56 -31.13
C ALA A 513 -3.47 19.24 -32.45
N TYR A 514 -4.39 19.35 -33.42
CA TYR A 514 -4.16 20.14 -34.63
C TYR A 514 -4.42 21.61 -34.33
N SER A 515 -3.64 22.46 -34.99
CA SER A 515 -3.82 23.91 -34.93
C SER A 515 -4.60 24.34 -36.16
N VAL A 516 -5.68 25.08 -35.93
CA VAL A 516 -6.48 25.72 -36.97
C VAL A 516 -6.10 27.20 -37.00
N MET A 517 -5.78 27.71 -38.18
CA MET A 517 -5.39 29.09 -38.41
C MET A 517 -6.50 29.82 -39.18
N ASN A 518 -7.08 30.84 -38.57
CA ASN A 518 -8.01 31.72 -39.27
C ASN A 518 -7.24 32.97 -39.70
N LEU A 519 -7.04 33.12 -41.00
CA LEU A 519 -6.40 34.27 -41.61
C LEU A 519 -7.48 35.28 -42.02
N THR A 520 -7.41 36.48 -41.44
CA THR A 520 -8.22 37.63 -41.83
C THR A 520 -7.31 38.73 -42.38
N LEU A 521 -7.53 39.13 -43.64
CA LEU A 521 -6.85 40.24 -44.30
C LEU A 521 -7.80 41.44 -44.42
N GLU A 522 -7.41 42.58 -43.86
CA GLU A 522 -8.17 43.83 -43.91
C GLU A 522 -7.37 44.91 -44.66
N ASN A 523 -8.04 45.68 -45.51
CA ASN A 523 -7.45 46.90 -46.12
C ASN A 523 -7.48 48.06 -45.10
N ARG A 524 -6.69 49.12 -45.28
CA ARG A 524 -6.74 50.36 -44.45
C ARG A 524 -8.13 51.01 -44.40
N THR A 525 -9.03 50.70 -45.33
CA THR A 525 -10.44 51.14 -45.36
C THR A 525 -11.39 50.27 -44.53
N GLY A 526 -10.91 49.18 -43.92
CA GLY A 526 -11.68 48.30 -43.05
C GLY A 526 -12.49 47.20 -43.76
N SER A 527 -12.37 47.05 -45.08
CA SER A 527 -13.00 45.94 -45.80
C SER A 527 -12.15 44.68 -45.72
N THR A 528 -12.75 43.57 -45.28
CA THR A 528 -12.14 42.23 -45.27
C THR A 528 -11.93 41.73 -46.70
N ILE A 529 -10.68 41.59 -47.12
CA ILE A 529 -10.30 41.08 -48.44
C ILE A 529 -10.35 39.55 -48.47
N LEU A 530 -9.93 38.91 -47.37
CA LEU A 530 -9.81 37.46 -47.28
C LEU A 530 -10.12 36.99 -45.85
N ASP A 531 -10.96 35.96 -45.72
CA ASP A 531 -11.23 35.24 -44.48
C ASP A 531 -11.19 33.74 -44.80
N VAL A 532 -10.12 33.07 -44.40
CA VAL A 532 -9.87 31.65 -44.72
C VAL A 532 -9.39 30.91 -43.49
N THR A 533 -9.94 29.71 -43.28
CA THR A 533 -9.51 28.75 -42.26
C THR A 533 -8.54 27.74 -42.87
N LEU A 534 -7.32 27.68 -42.34
CA LEU A 534 -6.21 26.87 -42.82
C LEU A 534 -5.76 25.88 -41.75
N ASN A 535 -5.28 24.71 -42.18
CA ASN A 535 -4.80 23.67 -41.28
C ASN A 535 -3.28 23.47 -41.34
N ASP A 536 -2.64 23.89 -42.44
CA ASP A 536 -1.19 23.79 -42.62
C ASP A 536 -0.54 25.18 -42.76
N VAL A 537 0.68 25.31 -42.23
CA VAL A 537 1.49 26.53 -42.29
C VAL A 537 1.93 26.82 -43.72
N ARG A 538 2.11 25.79 -44.55
CA ARG A 538 2.45 25.96 -45.96
C ARG A 538 1.33 26.60 -46.78
N GLU A 539 0.08 26.20 -46.51
CA GLU A 539 -1.10 26.83 -47.13
C GLU A 539 -1.20 28.30 -46.73
N LEU A 540 -0.82 28.64 -45.49
CA LEU A 540 -0.74 30.02 -45.02
C LEU A 540 0.33 30.81 -45.79
N GLU A 541 1.53 30.25 -45.98
CA GLU A 541 2.60 30.87 -46.77
C GLU A 541 2.16 31.12 -48.21
N ASP A 542 1.54 30.15 -48.86
CA ASP A 542 1.03 30.29 -50.24
C ASP A 542 -0.06 31.36 -50.35
N CYS A 543 -1.02 31.37 -49.41
CA CYS A 543 -2.09 32.39 -49.39
C CYS A 543 -1.54 33.79 -49.17
N LEU A 544 -0.57 33.95 -48.25
CA LEU A 544 0.04 35.24 -47.97
C LEU A 544 0.92 35.72 -49.13
N ASN A 545 1.70 34.83 -49.76
CA ASN A 545 2.47 35.15 -50.95
C ASN A 545 1.57 35.55 -52.13
N TRP A 546 0.42 34.90 -52.29
CA TRP A 546 -0.60 35.31 -53.27
C TRP A 546 -1.18 36.69 -52.96
N ALA A 547 -1.51 36.97 -51.70
CA ALA A 547 -2.08 38.24 -51.28
C ALA A 547 -1.10 39.40 -51.50
N VAL A 548 0.17 39.21 -51.15
CA VAL A 548 1.25 40.19 -51.36
C VAL A 548 1.46 40.47 -52.85
N ARG A 549 1.59 39.43 -53.68
CA ARG A 549 1.79 39.59 -55.14
C ARG A 549 0.66 40.35 -55.84
N ASN A 550 -0.58 40.15 -55.41
CA ASN A 550 -1.73 40.77 -56.05
C ASN A 550 -1.98 42.21 -55.57
N HIS A 551 -1.63 42.53 -54.33
CA HIS A 551 -1.89 43.85 -53.75
C HIS A 551 -0.70 44.82 -53.79
N ASP A 552 0.53 44.36 -54.05
CA ASP A 552 1.69 45.21 -54.34
C ASP A 552 1.82 45.57 -55.85
N SER A 553 0.95 45.03 -56.70
CA SER A 553 0.92 45.35 -58.14
C SER A 553 0.06 46.56 -58.52
N ILE A 554 -0.30 47.41 -57.54
CA ILE A 554 -1.07 48.65 -57.73
C ILE A 554 -0.28 49.88 -57.28
#